data_AF-A0A521F3S5-F1
#
_entry.id   AF-A0A521F3S5-F1
#
_cell.length_a   1.000
_cell.length_b   1.000
_cell.length_c   1.000
_cell.angle_alpha   90.00
_cell.angle_beta   90.00
_cell.angle_gamma   90.00
#
_symmetry.space_group_name_H-M   'P 1'
#
loop_
_entity.id
_entity.type
_entity.pdbx_description
1 polymer ?
#
loop_
_entity_poly.entity_id
_entity_poly.type
_entity_poly.pdbx_seq_one_letter_code
_entity_poly.pdbx_strand_id
1 'polypeptide(L)'
;MDKTCYNDGSSIDQNFIPTMLDHQKKVLEEVGNNKERFKRELIKSLQWISSREHTQLKIWVIKNFCYKYPDIISRIFKIDTACT
;
A
#
# COMPACT_ATOMS: atom_id res chain seq x y z
N MET A 1 19.73 -17.07 14.50
CA MET A 1 18.88 -18.23 14.82
C MET A 1 17.49 -17.73 15.11
N ASP A 2 16.60 -18.01 14.16
CA ASP A 2 15.15 -17.81 14.14
C ASP A 2 14.43 -17.94 15.48
N LYS A 3 13.47 -17.03 15.71
CA LYS A 3 12.13 -17.18 16.33
C LYS A 3 11.38 -15.86 15.99
N THR A 4 10.19 -15.77 15.42
CA THR A 4 9.01 -16.64 15.39
C THR A 4 8.15 -16.35 14.17
N CYS A 5 7.49 -17.41 13.71
CA CYS A 5 6.49 -17.51 12.67
C CYS A 5 5.29 -16.59 12.93
N TYR A 6 4.75 -15.96 11.89
CA TYR A 6 3.52 -15.17 11.93
C TYR A 6 2.33 -16.13 11.85
N ASN A 7 1.57 -16.25 12.94
CA ASN A 7 0.37 -17.07 12.99
C ASN A 7 -0.84 -16.30 12.43
N ASP A 8 -1.55 -17.00 11.56
CA ASP A 8 -2.90 -16.71 11.06
C ASP A 8 -3.91 -16.76 12.21
N GLY A 9 -4.94 -15.91 12.18
CA GLY A 9 -6.05 -15.94 13.15
C GLY A 9 -6.60 -14.56 13.47
N SER A 10 -7.68 -14.17 12.78
CA SER A 10 -8.46 -12.97 13.09
C SER A 10 -9.01 -12.98 14.52
N SER A 11 -8.74 -11.93 15.29
CA SER A 11 -9.59 -11.43 16.38
C SER A 11 -9.20 -9.98 16.68
N ILE A 12 -10.20 -9.16 17.00
CA ILE A 12 -10.07 -7.72 17.21
C ILE A 12 -9.29 -7.45 18.49
N ASP A 13 -8.14 -6.76 18.41
CA ASP A 13 -7.35 -6.38 19.59
C ASP A 13 -7.24 -4.85 19.71
N GLN A 14 -7.75 -4.32 20.83
CA GLN A 14 -7.69 -2.91 21.23
C GLN A 14 -6.28 -2.46 21.66
N ASN A 15 -5.23 -2.81 20.91
CA ASN A 15 -3.89 -2.22 20.97
C ASN A 15 -3.16 -2.47 19.64
N PHE A 16 -3.82 -2.15 18.53
CA PHE A 16 -3.22 -2.24 17.20
C PHE A 16 -2.06 -1.25 17.08
N ILE A 17 -0.82 -1.73 17.19
CA ILE A 17 0.36 -0.95 16.84
C ILE A 17 0.31 -0.77 15.31
N PRO A 18 0.11 0.46 14.80
CA PRO A 18 0.01 0.68 13.37
C PRO A 18 1.31 0.25 12.69
N THR A 19 1.20 -0.63 11.70
CA THR A 19 2.37 -1.04 10.92
C THR A 19 2.80 0.11 9.99
N MET A 20 4.02 0.04 9.45
CA MET A 20 4.43 1.00 8.42
C MET A 20 3.54 0.92 7.19
N LEU A 21 3.04 -0.27 6.83
CA LEU A 21 2.04 -0.41 5.80
C LEU A 21 0.76 0.39 6.09
N ASP A 22 0.22 0.34 7.30
CA ASP A 22 -1.01 1.08 7.65
C ASP A 22 -0.78 2.60 7.67
N HIS A 23 0.39 3.03 8.14
CA HIS A 23 0.80 4.43 8.05
C HIS A 23 0.85 4.90 6.58
N GLN A 24 1.45 4.11 5.68
CA GLN A 24 1.51 4.46 4.26
C GLN A 24 0.12 4.52 3.61
N LYS A 25 -0.78 3.58 3.93
CA LYS A 25 -2.17 3.62 3.42
C LYS A 25 -2.85 4.93 3.80
N LYS A 26 -2.76 5.34 5.07
CA LYS A 26 -3.36 6.60 5.57
C LYS A 26 -2.81 7.82 4.84
N VAL A 27 -1.48 7.90 4.66
CA VAL A 27 -0.86 9.00 3.91
C VAL A 27 -1.40 9.07 2.48
N LEU A 28 -1.53 7.91 1.81
CA LEU A 28 -2.06 7.84 0.44
C LEU A 28 -3.54 8.23 0.35
N GLU A 29 -4.35 7.92 1.36
CA GLU A 29 -5.74 8.42 1.46
C GLU A 29 -5.78 9.94 1.53
N GLU A 30 -4.96 10.54 2.42
CA GLU A 30 -4.92 11.99 2.63
C GLU A 30 -4.47 12.74 1.36
N VAL A 31 -3.49 12.20 0.62
CA VAL A 31 -3.01 12.83 -0.62
C VAL A 31 -3.72 12.37 -1.89
N GLY A 32 -4.63 11.39 -1.78
CA GLY A 32 -5.28 10.71 -2.91
C GLY A 32 -6.16 11.61 -3.79
N ASN A 33 -6.48 12.82 -3.34
CA ASN A 33 -7.19 13.81 -4.15
C ASN A 33 -6.30 14.68 -5.03
N ASN A 34 -4.98 14.57 -4.92
CA ASN A 34 -4.04 15.31 -5.75
C ASN A 34 -3.09 14.35 -6.48
N LYS A 35 -3.20 14.27 -7.80
CA LYS A 35 -2.45 13.36 -8.67
C LYS A 35 -0.94 13.37 -8.41
N GLU A 36 -0.32 14.55 -8.34
CA GLU A 36 1.13 14.68 -8.18
C GLU A 36 1.59 14.41 -6.74
N ARG A 37 0.79 14.72 -5.73
CA ARG A 37 1.09 14.33 -4.33
C ARG A 37 0.95 12.81 -4.16
N PHE A 38 -0.14 12.22 -4.65
CA PHE A 38 -0.37 10.78 -4.62
C PHE A 38 0.80 10.02 -5.26
N LYS A 39 1.22 10.40 -6.46
CA LYS A 39 2.37 9.79 -7.14
C LYS A 39 3.64 9.85 -6.30
N ARG A 40 3.97 11.01 -5.71
CA ARG A 40 5.18 11.20 -4.90
C ARG A 40 5.15 10.36 -3.63
N GLU A 41 4.03 10.36 -2.92
CA GLU A 41 3.90 9.58 -1.70
C GLU A 41 3.86 8.08 -1.98
N LEU A 42 3.24 7.63 -3.08
CA LEU A 42 3.25 6.22 -3.46
C LEU A 42 4.67 5.70 -3.73
N ILE A 43 5.52 6.50 -4.37
CA ILE A 43 6.93 6.13 -4.58
C ILE A 43 7.67 6.06 -3.24
N LYS A 44 7.45 7.02 -2.34
CA LYS A 44 8.07 7.01 -1.00
C LYS A 44 7.60 5.82 -0.17
N SER A 45 6.31 5.49 -0.21
CA SER A 45 5.76 4.36 0.51
C SER A 45 6.52 3.08 0.21
N LEU A 46 6.83 2.82 -1.07
CA LEU A 46 7.61 1.64 -1.49
C LEU A 46 9.05 1.63 -0.97
N GLN A 47 9.61 2.78 -0.60
CA GLN A 47 10.93 2.86 0.02
C GLN A 47 10.90 2.59 1.53
N TRP A 48 9.76 2.81 2.19
CA TRP A 48 9.65 2.75 3.65
C TRP A 48 9.08 1.44 4.19
N ILE A 49 8.39 0.67 3.34
CA ILE A 49 7.82 -0.63 3.71
C ILE A 49 8.73 -1.78 3.27
N SER A 50 8.65 -2.90 3.99
CA SER A 50 9.43 -4.10 3.68
C SER A 50 8.96 -4.77 2.38
N SER A 51 9.84 -5.51 1.70
CA SER A 51 9.49 -6.21 0.45
C SER A 51 8.28 -7.16 0.60
N ARG A 52 8.04 -7.71 1.80
CA ARG A 52 6.84 -8.53 2.08
C ARG A 52 5.55 -7.71 2.05
N GLU A 53 5.60 -6.46 2.49
CA GLU A 53 4.46 -5.54 2.51
C GLU A 53 4.18 -4.91 1.14
N HIS A 54 5.13 -4.93 0.20
CA HIS A 54 4.95 -4.34 -1.15
C HIS A 54 3.73 -4.91 -1.87
N THR A 55 3.56 -6.24 -1.81
CA THR A 55 2.42 -6.91 -2.44
C THR A 55 1.10 -6.47 -1.79
N GLN A 56 1.07 -6.33 -0.47
CA GLN A 56 -0.13 -5.89 0.26
C GLN A 56 -0.48 -4.44 -0.08
N LEU A 57 0.52 -3.54 -0.13
CA LEU A 57 0.33 -2.16 -0.55
C LEU A 57 -0.17 -2.10 -1.99
N LYS A 58 0.42 -2.87 -2.90
CA LYS A 58 0.02 -2.93 -4.33
C LYS A 58 -1.45 -3.30 -4.49
N ILE A 59 -1.89 -4.39 -3.86
CA ILE A 59 -3.29 -4.84 -3.93
C ILE A 59 -4.22 -3.74 -3.40
N TRP A 60 -3.86 -3.13 -2.27
CA TRP A 60 -4.68 -2.09 -1.66
C TRP A 60 -4.73 -0.82 -2.53
N VAL A 61 -3.61 -0.38 -3.11
CA VAL A 61 -3.55 0.80 -3.98
C VAL A 61 -4.38 0.58 -5.26
N ILE A 62 -4.26 -0.59 -5.88
CA ILE A 62 -5.08 -0.96 -7.03
C ILE A 62 -6.55 -0.87 -6.64
N LYS A 63 -6.97 -1.56 -5.58
CA LYS A 63 -8.38 -1.58 -5.13
C LYS A 63 -8.97 -0.18 -4.87
N ASN A 64 -8.19 0.74 -4.30
CA ASN A 64 -8.71 2.04 -3.85
C ASN A 64 -8.44 3.22 -4.80
N PHE A 65 -7.49 3.10 -5.72
CA PHE A 65 -7.07 4.24 -6.56
C PHE A 65 -6.96 3.93 -8.05
N CYS A 66 -7.12 2.67 -8.48
CA CYS A 66 -7.07 2.33 -9.92
C CYS A 66 -8.04 3.17 -10.74
N TYR A 67 -9.28 3.32 -10.28
CA TYR A 67 -10.32 4.05 -10.99
C TYR A 67 -9.97 5.54 -11.21
N LYS A 68 -9.02 6.07 -10.43
CA LYS A 68 -8.65 7.48 -10.42
C LYS A 68 -7.33 7.76 -11.12
N TYR A 69 -6.32 6.93 -10.87
CA TYR A 69 -4.96 7.13 -11.37
C TYR A 69 -4.37 5.86 -12.01
N PRO A 70 -5.05 5.30 -13.02
CA PRO A 70 -4.66 4.03 -13.59
C PRO A 70 -3.27 4.06 -14.25
N ASP A 71 -2.95 5.18 -14.89
CA ASP A 71 -1.66 5.45 -15.56
C ASP A 71 -0.48 5.47 -14.59
N ILE A 72 -0.67 6.09 -13.41
CA ILE A 72 0.37 6.16 -12.38
C ILE A 72 0.61 4.79 -11.76
N ILE A 73 -0.47 4.09 -11.40
CA ILE A 73 -0.42 2.80 -10.72
C ILE A 73 0.20 1.74 -11.63
N SER A 74 -0.22 1.69 -12.90
CA SER A 74 0.36 0.79 -13.90
C SER A 74 1.86 1.05 -14.07
N ARG A 75 2.27 2.31 -14.20
CA ARG A 75 3.68 2.68 -14.35
C ARG A 75 4.55 2.31 -13.15
N ILE A 76 4.08 2.58 -11.93
CA ILE A 76 4.86 2.35 -10.70
C ILE A 76 4.98 0.85 -10.42
N PHE A 77 3.88 0.10 -10.51
CA PHE A 77 3.87 -1.33 -10.22
C PHE A 77 4.23 -2.22 -11.41
N LYS A 78 4.50 -1.62 -12.58
CA LYS A 78 4.81 -2.31 -13.84
C LYS A 78 3.78 -3.41 -14.14
N ILE A 79 2.49 -3.05 -14.11
CA ILE A 79 1.39 -3.96 -14.45
C ILE A 79 0.81 -3.62 -15.81
N ASP A 80 0.62 -4.65 -16.64
CA ASP A 80 0.06 -4.51 -18.00
C ASP A 80 -1.47 -4.36 -18.03
N THR A 81 -2.15 -4.71 -16.93
CA THR A 81 -3.60 -4.66 -16.86
C THR A 81 -4.10 -3.22 -16.80
N ALA A 82 -5.05 -2.89 -17.69
CA ALA A 82 -5.94 -1.77 -17.48
C ALA A 82 -6.61 -1.93 -16.11
N CYS A 83 -6.56 -0.88 -15.30
CA CYS A 83 -7.39 -0.75 -14.10
C CYS A 83 -8.88 -0.82 -14.52
N THR A 84 -9.44 -2.02 -14.61
CA THR A 84 -10.87 -2.28 -14.81
C THR A 84 -11.59 -2.36 -13.48
#